data_AF-A0A1F8XSU2-F1
#
_entry.id   AF-A0A1F8XSU2-F1
#
_cell.length_a   1.000
_cell.length_b   1.000
_cell.length_c   1.000
_cell.angle_alpha   90.00
_cell.angle_beta   90.00
_cell.angle_gamma   90.00
#
_symmetry.space_group_name_H-M   'P 1'
#
loop_
_entity.id
_entity.type
_entity.pdbx_description
1 polymer ?
#
loop_
_entity_poly.entity_id
_entity_poly.type
_entity_poly.pdbx_seq_one_letter_code
_entity_poly.pdbx_strand_id
1 'polypeptide(L)' 'MKKDGVKSKIISSDKLHIENKTLFVDLKENDGGRFLQIAELSNDRRSTVVIPISGIDVFMQSLTKITGAGQ' A
#
# COMPACT_ATOMS: atom_id res chain seq x y z
N MET A 1 26.70 -7.84 3.04
CA MET A 1 25.93 -7.45 4.23
C MET A 1 24.46 -7.50 3.86
N LYS A 2 23.68 -8.44 4.43
CA LYS A 2 22.23 -8.44 4.27
C LYS A 2 21.73 -7.21 5.03
N LYS A 3 21.14 -6.22 4.35
CA LYS A 3 20.52 -5.09 5.04
C LYS A 3 19.38 -5.68 5.88
N ASP A 4 19.58 -5.77 7.20
CA ASP A 4 18.48 -5.93 8.15
C ASP A 4 17.44 -4.87 7.77
N GLY A 5 16.31 -5.32 7.24
CA GLY A 5 15.29 -4.43 6.70
C GLY A 5 14.90 -3.43 7.78
N VAL A 6 15.00 -2.14 7.47
CA VAL A 6 14.64 -1.05 8.39
C VAL A 6 13.28 -1.38 9.00
N LYS A 7 13.24 -1.63 10.31
CA LYS A 7 12.01 -2.00 11.02
C LYS A 7 11.03 -0.83 10.88
N SER A 8 9.94 -1.04 10.14
CA SER A 8 8.88 -0.05 10.00
C SER A 8 7.79 -0.28 11.05
N LYS A 9 7.30 0.80 11.68
CA LYS A 9 6.13 0.78 12.57
C LYS A 9 4.85 0.98 11.76
N ILE A 10 3.81 0.21 12.07
CA ILE A 10 2.45 0.46 11.53
C ILE A 10 1.82 1.62 12.32
N ILE A 11 1.36 2.64 11.60
CA ILE A 11 0.62 3.78 12.15
C ILE A 11 -0.89 3.50 12.09
N SER A 12 -1.35 3.02 10.93
CA SER A 12 -2.75 2.68 10.69
C SER A 12 -2.81 1.52 9.70
N SER A 13 -3.84 0.70 9.81
CA SER A 13 -4.06 -0.43 8.93
C SER A 13 -5.53 -0.54 8.58
N ASP A 14 -5.80 -0.99 7.37
CA ASP A 14 -7.13 -1.41 6.92
C ASP A 14 -7.03 -2.75 6.17
N LYS A 15 -8.13 -3.50 6.19
CA LYS A 15 -8.24 -4.80 5.53
C LYS A 15 -9.49 -4.81 4.65
N LEU A 16 -9.28 -4.94 3.35
CA LEU A 16 -10.35 -4.99 2.36
C LEU A 16 -10.54 -6.43 1.88
N HIS A 17 -11.80 -6.85 1.81
CA HIS A 17 -12.18 -8.11 1.17
C HIS A 17 -12.98 -7.79 -0.09
N ILE A 18 -12.40 -8.09 -1.25
CA ILE A 18 -12.97 -7.77 -2.56
C ILE A 18 -13.01 -9.05 -3.37
N GLU A 19 -14.20 -9.57 -3.64
CA GLU A 19 -14.42 -10.88 -4.28
C GLU A 19 -13.61 -11.99 -3.56
N ASN A 20 -12.63 -12.60 -4.23
CA ASN A 20 -11.75 -13.62 -3.69
C ASN A 20 -10.40 -13.08 -3.18
N LYS A 21 -10.22 -11.75 -3.15
CA LYS A 21 -8.98 -11.08 -2.76
C LYS A 21 -9.07 -10.52 -1.36
N THR A 22 -8.01 -10.73 -0.58
CA THR A 22 -7.77 -10.00 0.67
C THR A 22 -6.63 -9.02 0.47
N LEU A 23 -6.91 -7.73 0.66
CA LEU A 23 -5.95 -6.65 0.57
C LEU A 23 -5.71 -6.07 1.97
N PHE A 24 -4.44 -5.87 2.31
CA PHE A 24 -4.01 -5.15 3.50
C PHE A 24 -3.44 -3.81 3.08
N VAL A 25 -3.94 -2.72 3.65
CA VAL A 25 -3.52 -1.35 3.36
C VAL A 25 -2.95 -0.75 4.64
N ASP A 26 -1.64 -0.66 4.73
CA ASP A 26 -0.94 -0.20 5.93
C ASP A 26 -0.24 1.14 5.68
N LEU A 27 -0.52 2.14 6.50
CA LEU A 27 0.36 3.30 6.63
C LEU A 27 1.47 2.96 7.61
N LYS A 28 2.72 3.00 7.14
CA LYS A 28 3.91 2.68 7.93
C LYS A 28 4.90 3.83 7.97
N GLU A 29 5.78 3.80 8.96
CA GLU A 29 6.87 4.76 9.13
C GLU A 29 8.16 4.05 9.49
N ASN A 30 9.27 4.54 8.93
CA ASN A 30 10.62 4.16 9.32
C ASN A 30 11.54 5.40 9.26
N ASP A 31 12.85 5.23 9.43
CA ASP A 31 13.82 6.33 9.39
C ASP A 31 13.82 7.11 8.05
N GLY A 32 13.32 6.51 6.98
CA GLY A 32 13.14 7.15 5.66
C GLY A 32 11.82 7.89 5.49
N GLY A 33 10.97 7.93 6.51
CA GLY A 33 9.67 8.60 6.52
C GLY A 33 8.48 7.66 6.37
N ARG A 34 7.33 8.23 5.99
CA ARG A 34 6.04 7.53 5.89
C ARG A 34 5.76 7.01 4.49
N PHE A 35 5.16 5.84 4.43
CA PHE A 35 4.75 5.20 3.18
C PHE A 35 3.51 4.33 3.39
N LEU A 36 2.71 4.20 2.34
CA LEU A 36 1.61 3.25 2.26
C LEU A 36 2.14 1.93 1.68
N GLN A 37 1.81 0.81 2.32
CA GLN A 37 2.08 -0.53 1.80
C GLN A 37 0.74 -1.22 1.54
N ILE A 38 0.49 -1.60 0.29
CA ILE A 38 -0.69 -2.38 -0.08
C ILE A 38 -0.23 -3.79 -0.41
N ALA A 39 -0.73 -4.79 0.32
CA ALA A 39 -0.41 -6.19 0.09
C ALA A 39 -1.67 -6.98 -0.30
N GLU A 40 -1.63 -7.65 -1.45
CA GLU A 40 -2.65 -8.62 -1.86
C GLU A 40 -2.19 -10.01 -1.44
N LEU A 41 -3.09 -10.76 -0.80
CA LEU A 41 -2.95 -12.19 -0.58
C LEU A 41 -3.95 -12.92 -1.49
N SER A 42 -3.44 -13.69 -2.44
CA SER A 42 -4.23 -14.55 -3.32
C SER A 42 -3.60 -15.94 -3.36
N ASN A 43 -4.35 -16.95 -2.90
CA ASN A 43 -3.87 -18.33 -2.76
C ASN A 43 -2.54 -18.39 -1.97
N ASP A 44 -1.43 -18.79 -2.61
CA ASP A 44 -0.10 -18.83 -1.99
C ASP A 44 0.76 -17.58 -2.27
N ARG A 45 0.29 -16.69 -3.16
CA ARG A 45 1.09 -15.58 -3.67
C ARG A 45 0.75 -14.30 -2.93
N ARG A 46 1.80 -13.68 -2.38
CA ARG A 46 1.73 -12.33 -1.83
C ARG A 46 2.35 -11.35 -2.81
N SER A 47 1.54 -10.38 -3.26
CA SER A 47 1.99 -9.24 -4.05
C SER A 47 1.97 -8.00 -3.16
N THR A 48 2.94 -7.10 -3.30
CA THR A 48 3.00 -5.89 -2.48
C THR A 48 3.49 -4.70 -3.30
N VAL A 49 2.83 -3.56 -3.15
CA VAL A 49 3.29 -2.27 -3.64
C VAL A 49 3.52 -1.33 -2.46
N VAL A 50 4.56 -0.51 -2.55
CA VAL A 50 4.91 0.52 -1.55
C VAL A 50 4.89 1.87 -2.25
N ILE A 51 4.17 2.83 -1.66
CA ILE A 51 4.01 4.17 -2.19
C ILE A 51 4.47 5.16 -1.10
N PRO A 52 5.52 5.95 -1.32
CA PRO A 52 5.88 7.03 -0.40
C PRO A 52 4.70 7.97 -0.16
N ILE A 53 4.55 8.50 1.05
CA ILE A 53 3.42 9.38 1.39
C ILE A 53 3.32 10.60 0.45
N SER A 54 4.46 11.09 -0.05
CA SER A 54 4.55 12.22 -0.99
C SER A 54 3.93 11.93 -2.36
N GLY A 55 3.72 10.67 -2.74
CA GLY A 55 3.13 10.27 -4.01
C GLY A 55 1.64 9.90 -3.93
N ILE A 56 1.02 9.97 -2.75
CA ILE A 56 -0.34 9.46 -2.55
C ILE A 56 -1.38 10.27 -3.33
N ASP A 57 -1.27 11.60 -3.36
CA ASP A 57 -2.23 12.42 -4.11
C ASP A 57 -2.21 12.12 -5.61
N VAL A 58 -1.01 11.92 -6.18
CA VAL A 58 -0.84 11.55 -7.59
C VAL A 58 -1.39 10.14 -7.85
N PHE A 59 -1.18 9.21 -6.92
CA PHE A 59 -1.74 7.87 -7.00
C PHE A 59 -3.28 7.89 -6.97
N MET A 60 -3.88 8.64 -6.03
CA MET A 60 -5.35 8.78 -5.93
C MET A 60 -5.95 9.45 -7.17
N GLN A 61 -5.33 10.52 -7.67
CA GLN A 61 -5.74 11.15 -8.94
C GLN A 61 -5.68 10.17 -10.11
N SER A 62 -4.64 9.33 -10.16
CA SER A 62 -4.52 8.30 -11.20
C SER A 62 -5.65 7.26 -11.09
N LEU A 63 -6.00 6.81 -9.88
CA LEU A 63 -7.13 5.90 -9.66
C LEU A 63 -8.46 6.52 -10.11
N THR A 64 -8.76 7.77 -9.72
CA THR A 64 -9.97 8.47 -10.15
C THR A 64 -10.02 8.64 -11.67
N LYS A 65 -8.89 8.97 -12.29
CA LYS A 65 -8.78 9.14 -13.75
C LYS A 65 -9.08 7.84 -14.50
N ILE A 66 -8.57 6.70 -14.06
CA ILE A 66 -8.75 5.42 -14.77
C ILE A 66 -10.10 4.77 -14.51
N THR A 67 -10.75 5.04 -13.37
CA THR A 67 -12.08 4.50 -13.05
C THR A 67 -13.22 5.28 -13.69
N GLY A 68 -12.92 6.40 -14.36
CA GLY A 68 -13.92 7.26 -14.98
C GLY A 68 -14.83 7.98 -13.98
N ALA A 69 -14.53 7.91 -12.67
CA ALA A 69 -15.31 8.55 -11.61
C ALA A 69 -15.16 10.09 -11.56
N GLY A 70 -14.65 10.70 -12.64
CA GLY A 70 -14.36 12.13 -12.75
C GLY A 70 -14.61 12.72 -14.15
N GLN A 71 -15.45 12.07 -14.96
CA GLN A 71 -16.04 12.66 -16.18
C GLN A 71 -17.56 12.68 -16.08
#